data_AF-A0A1I1EV68-F1
#
_entry.id   AF-A0A1I1EV68-F1
#
_cell.length_a   1.000
_cell.length_b   1.000
_cell.length_c   1.000
_cell.angle_alpha   90.00
_cell.angle_beta   90.00
_cell.angle_gamma   90.00
#
_symmetry.space_group_name_H-M   'P 1'
#
loop_
_entity.id
_entity.type
_entity.pdbx_description
1 polymer ?
#
loop_
_entity_poly.entity_id
_entity_poly.type
_entity_poly.pdbx_seq_one_letter_code
_entity_poly.pdbx_strand_id
1 'polypeptide(L)'
;MYRLKHIIDRIIADWNSILLCLISTWLGLLFLNRVHYLLSVILLLFTAAKATGLIINHTKLRRIGLIGLNIFWALMTYVLLAGRHPVVVIPYQFPLLVLAIGTGISLRARFDE
;
A
#
# COMPACT_ATOMS: atom_id res chain seq x y z
N MET A 1 16.31 27.13 -1.31
CA MET A 1 14.84 27.22 -1.42
C MET A 1 14.25 26.43 -2.60
N TYR A 2 14.81 26.51 -3.82
CA TYR A 2 14.27 25.82 -5.01
C TYR A 2 14.12 24.29 -4.86
N ARG A 3 15.09 23.61 -4.22
CA ARG A 3 15.01 22.15 -3.99
C ARG A 3 13.87 21.75 -3.05
N LEU A 4 13.64 22.53 -1.99
CA LEU A 4 12.59 22.25 -1.01
C LEU A 4 11.20 22.41 -1.64
N LYS A 5 11.00 23.48 -2.40
CA LYS A 5 9.74 23.72 -3.13
C LYS A 5 9.44 22.56 -4.09
N HIS A 6 10.43 22.14 -4.87
CA HIS A 6 10.27 21.01 -5.79
C HIS A 6 9.94 19.68 -5.08
N ILE A 7 10.47 19.44 -3.88
CA ILE A 7 10.13 18.26 -3.07
C ILE A 7 8.68 18.35 -2.59
N ILE A 8 8.26 19.52 -2.08
CA ILE A 8 6.89 19.75 -1.61
C ILE A 8 5.90 19.59 -2.76
N ASP A 9 6.17 20.16 -3.93
CA ASP A 9 5.31 20.04 -5.11
C ASP A 9 5.17 18.59 -5.57
N ARG A 10 6.27 17.80 -5.51
CA ARG A 10 6.22 16.34 -5.75
C ARG A 10 5.38 15.60 -4.72
N ILE A 11 5.53 15.92 -3.43
CA ILE A 11 4.75 15.29 -2.35
C ILE A 11 3.26 15.58 -2.55
N ILE A 12 2.90 16.82 -2.90
CA ILE A 12 1.52 17.21 -3.16
C ILE A 12 0.97 16.53 -4.41
N ALA A 13 1.77 16.37 -5.47
CA ALA A 13 1.35 15.70 -6.69
C ALA A 13 1.13 14.18 -6.49
N ASP A 14 2.05 13.51 -5.78
CA ASP A 14 2.05 12.05 -5.60
C ASP A 14 1.44 11.61 -4.25
N TRP A 15 0.72 12.48 -3.54
CA TRP A 15 0.26 12.23 -2.16
C TRP A 15 -0.56 10.95 -2.01
N ASN A 16 -1.43 10.64 -2.99
CA ASN A 16 -2.21 9.39 -3.04
C ASN A 16 -1.29 8.16 -3.06
N SER A 17 -0.27 8.19 -3.92
CA SER A 17 0.69 7.10 -4.07
C SER A 17 1.58 6.94 -2.84
N ILE A 18 1.96 8.05 -2.20
CA ILE A 18 2.72 8.04 -0.94
C ILE A 18 1.87 7.45 0.19
N LEU A 19 0.60 7.89 0.30
CA LEU A 19 -0.33 7.39 1.31
C LEU A 19 -0.60 5.88 1.12
N LEU A 20 -0.77 5.44 -0.13
CA LEU A 20 -0.92 4.01 -0.45
C LEU A 20 0.29 3.20 0.03
N CYS A 21 1.51 3.69 -0.22
CA CYS A 21 2.73 3.04 0.24
C CYS A 21 2.82 2.98 1.77
N LEU A 22 2.47 4.06 2.48
CA LEU A 22 2.49 4.09 3.93
C LEU A 22 1.51 3.08 4.55
N ILE A 23 0.26 3.07 4.06
CA ILE A 23 -0.76 2.15 4.56
C ILE A 23 -0.38 0.70 4.24
N SER A 24 0.13 0.43 3.03
CA SER A 24 0.57 -0.91 2.62
C SER A 24 1.76 -1.40 3.47
N THR A 25 2.67 -0.50 3.84
CA THR A 25 3.79 -0.81 4.75
C THR A 25 3.26 -1.17 6.14
N TRP A 26 2.36 -0.37 6.69
CA TRP A 26 1.76 -0.62 8.00
C TRP A 26 1.02 -1.97 8.04
N LEU A 27 0.21 -2.28 7.02
CA LEU A 27 -0.44 -3.58 6.90
C LEU A 27 0.59 -4.71 6.79
N GLY A 28 1.62 -4.56 5.97
CA GLY A 28 2.68 -5.57 5.84
C GLY A 28 3.35 -5.88 7.19
N LEU A 29 3.60 -4.86 8.01
CA LEU A 29 4.14 -5.06 9.36
C LEU A 29 3.14 -5.73 10.31
N LEU A 30 1.85 -5.39 10.21
CA LEU A 30 0.80 -5.97 11.04
C LEU A 30 0.58 -7.47 10.75
N PHE A 31 0.72 -7.87 9.48
CA PHE A 31 0.57 -9.25 9.05
C PHE A 31 1.84 -10.11 9.22
N LEU A 32 2.95 -9.53 9.69
CA LEU A 32 4.27 -10.20 9.77
C LEU A 32 4.32 -11.38 10.77
N ASN A 33 3.23 -11.64 11.46
CA ASN A 33 3.03 -12.82 12.29
C ASN A 33 3.14 -14.13 11.48
N ARG A 34 3.61 -15.22 12.14
CA ARG A 34 3.99 -16.50 11.51
C ARG A 34 2.98 -17.09 10.52
N VAL A 35 1.68 -16.80 10.68
CA VAL A 35 0.60 -17.33 9.82
C VAL A 35 0.53 -16.64 8.46
N HIS A 36 0.93 -15.36 8.36
CA HIS A 36 0.80 -14.55 7.14
C HIS A 36 2.12 -13.89 6.72
N TYR A 37 3.26 -14.43 7.19
CA TYR A 37 4.59 -13.89 6.92
C TYR A 37 4.89 -13.77 5.42
N LEU A 38 4.64 -14.82 4.64
CA LEU A 38 4.90 -14.81 3.20
C LEU A 38 4.05 -13.75 2.48
N LEU A 39 2.81 -13.58 2.95
CA LEU A 39 1.91 -12.55 2.43
C LEU A 39 2.48 -11.16 2.71
N SER A 40 2.92 -10.93 3.94
CA SER A 40 3.53 -9.67 4.37
C SER A 40 4.78 -9.29 3.60
N VAL A 41 5.68 -10.25 3.36
CA VAL A 41 6.92 -10.03 2.60
C VAL A 41 6.60 -9.59 1.17
N ILE A 42 5.63 -10.24 0.51
CA ILE A 42 5.24 -9.87 -0.86
C ILE A 42 4.61 -8.47 -0.89
N LEU A 43 3.76 -8.13 0.08
CA LEU A 43 3.18 -6.78 0.20
C LEU A 43 4.26 -5.71 0.35
N LEU A 44 5.27 -5.96 1.20
CA LEU A 44 6.38 -5.05 1.42
C LEU A 44 7.26 -4.91 0.16
N LEU A 45 7.48 -5.98 -0.59
CA LEU A 45 8.22 -5.94 -1.86
C LEU A 45 7.50 -5.08 -2.92
N PHE A 46 6.19 -5.24 -3.08
CA PHE A 46 5.42 -4.40 -4.02
C PHE A 46 5.36 -2.94 -3.57
N THR A 47 5.26 -2.72 -2.26
CA THR A 47 5.32 -1.38 -1.66
C THR A 47 6.67 -0.72 -1.95
N ALA A 48 7.78 -1.44 -1.71
CA ALA A 48 9.12 -0.98 -2.00
C ALA A 48 9.33 -0.71 -3.50
N ALA A 49 8.80 -1.55 -4.39
CA ALA A 49 8.86 -1.33 -5.83
C ALA A 49 8.10 -0.04 -6.23
N LYS A 50 6.89 0.20 -5.71
CA LYS A 50 6.15 1.44 -6.00
C LYS A 50 6.88 2.66 -5.42
N ALA A 51 7.33 2.60 -4.16
CA ALA A 51 8.07 3.69 -3.52
C ALA A 51 9.38 4.02 -4.26
N THR A 52 10.14 3.00 -4.67
CA THR A 52 11.35 3.19 -5.48
C THR A 52 11.00 3.86 -6.79
N GLY A 53 9.97 3.37 -7.49
CA GLY A 53 9.47 3.97 -8.73
C GLY A 53 9.07 5.44 -8.59
N LEU A 54 8.51 5.86 -7.46
CA LEU A 54 8.19 7.26 -7.17
C LEU A 54 9.47 8.10 -6.99
N ILE A 55 10.43 7.61 -6.20
CA ILE A 55 11.68 8.32 -5.91
C ILE A 55 12.49 8.58 -7.19
N ILE A 56 12.68 7.54 -8.01
CA ILE A 56 13.44 7.64 -9.27
C ILE A 56 12.59 8.11 -10.46
N ASN A 57 11.30 8.39 -10.23
CA ASN A 57 10.34 8.79 -11.24
C ASN A 57 10.23 7.82 -12.44
N HIS A 58 10.33 6.50 -12.18
CA HIS A 58 10.32 5.46 -13.20
C HIS A 58 8.92 4.83 -13.35
N THR A 59 8.21 5.23 -14.40
CA THR A 59 6.80 4.90 -14.64
C THR A 59 6.50 3.40 -14.65
N LYS A 60 7.37 2.57 -15.26
CA LYS A 60 7.16 1.11 -15.30
C LYS A 60 7.19 0.49 -13.90
N LEU A 61 8.09 0.95 -13.02
CA LEU A 61 8.19 0.44 -11.64
C LEU A 61 6.96 0.86 -10.84
N ARG A 62 6.51 2.12 -11.01
CA ARG A 62 5.30 2.65 -10.36
C ARG A 62 4.08 1.81 -10.71
N ARG A 63 3.88 1.50 -11.99
CA ARG A 63 2.75 0.68 -12.47
C ARG A 63 2.82 -0.77 -11.98
N ILE A 64 3.99 -1.41 -12.06
CA ILE A 64 4.16 -2.78 -11.54
C ILE A 64 3.86 -2.84 -10.04
N GLY A 65 4.40 -1.89 -9.27
CA GLY A 65 4.12 -1.76 -7.85
C GLY A 65 2.63 -1.52 -7.57
N LEU A 66 1.96 -0.64 -8.32
CA LEU A 66 0.53 -0.37 -8.17
C LEU A 66 -0.35 -1.58 -8.49
N ILE A 67 -0.04 -2.32 -9.56
CA ILE A 67 -0.78 -3.55 -9.91
C ILE A 67 -0.60 -4.60 -8.82
N GLY A 68 0.64 -4.82 -8.38
CA GLY A 68 0.96 -5.76 -7.31
C GLY A 68 0.23 -5.41 -6.01
N LEU A 69 0.27 -4.14 -5.61
CA LEU A 69 -0.48 -3.64 -4.46
C LEU A 69 -1.99 -3.87 -4.61
N ASN A 70 -2.60 -3.54 -5.76
CA ASN A 70 -4.03 -3.75 -5.98
C ASN A 70 -4.45 -5.22 -5.80
N ILE A 71 -3.70 -6.15 -6.41
CA ILE A 71 -3.97 -7.59 -6.27
C ILE A 71 -3.86 -8.01 -4.81
N PHE A 72 -2.87 -7.47 -4.10
CA PHE A 72 -2.64 -7.79 -2.70
C PHE A 72 -3.69 -7.22 -1.74
N TRP A 73 -4.14 -5.99 -2.00
CA TRP A 73 -5.25 -5.36 -1.28
C TRP A 73 -6.54 -6.17 -1.42
N ALA A 74 -6.85 -6.65 -2.64
CA ALA A 74 -7.98 -7.54 -2.88
C ALA A 74 -7.85 -8.88 -2.13
N LEU A 75 -6.66 -9.49 -2.17
CA LEU A 75 -6.39 -10.75 -1.47
C LEU A 75 -6.49 -10.59 0.06
N MET A 76 -5.96 -9.51 0.62
CA MET A 76 -6.05 -9.23 2.06
C MET A 76 -7.48 -8.96 2.52
N THR A 77 -8.26 -8.27 1.70
CA THR A 77 -9.69 -8.07 1.96
C THR A 77 -10.41 -9.41 2.02
N TYR A 78 -10.12 -10.34 1.10
CA TYR A 78 -10.67 -11.69 1.14
C TYR A 78 -10.24 -12.48 2.38
N VAL A 79 -8.96 -12.46 2.75
CA VAL A 79 -8.44 -13.16 3.94
C VAL A 79 -9.12 -12.69 5.23
N LEU A 80 -9.35 -11.38 5.35
CA LEU A 80 -10.02 -10.79 6.52
C LEU A 80 -11.53 -11.06 6.54
N LEU A 81 -12.21 -11.00 5.39
CA LEU A 81 -13.63 -11.38 5.29
C LEU A 81 -13.86 -12.87 5.55
N ALA A 82 -12.90 -13.72 5.20
CA ALA A 82 -12.94 -15.17 5.45
C ALA A 82 -12.68 -15.54 6.93
N GLY A 83 -12.60 -14.57 7.84
CA GLY A 83 -12.41 -14.81 9.27
C GLY A 83 -11.01 -15.31 9.65
N ARG A 84 -10.06 -15.35 8.70
CA ARG A 84 -8.67 -15.78 8.93
C ARG A 84 -7.79 -14.62 9.37
N HIS A 85 -8.33 -13.73 10.20
CA HIS A 85 -7.56 -12.61 10.74
C HIS A 85 -6.44 -13.10 11.69
N PRO A 86 -5.26 -12.45 11.71
CA PRO A 86 -4.27 -12.69 12.74
C PRO A 86 -4.86 -12.36 14.12
N VAL A 87 -4.67 -13.28 15.07
CA VAL A 87 -5.19 -13.24 16.45
C VAL A 87 -4.94 -11.88 17.11
N VAL A 88 -5.99 -11.35 17.77
CA VAL A 88 -6.32 -9.92 17.82
C VAL A 88 -5.96 -9.23 19.15
N VAL A 89 -5.28 -8.07 19.04
CA VAL A 89 -5.37 -6.94 20.00
C VAL A 89 -6.25 -5.79 19.44
N ILE A 90 -6.55 -5.78 18.12
CA ILE A 90 -7.26 -4.70 17.40
C ILE A 90 -8.61 -5.16 16.79
N PRO A 91 -9.74 -4.51 17.09
CA PRO A 91 -11.05 -4.87 16.52
C PRO A 91 -11.05 -4.99 14.99
N TYR A 92 -11.69 -6.04 14.46
CA TYR A 92 -11.67 -6.40 13.03
C TYR A 92 -12.17 -5.28 12.09
N GLN A 93 -12.99 -4.35 12.60
CA GLN A 93 -13.53 -3.21 11.86
C GLN A 93 -12.43 -2.24 11.42
N PHE A 94 -11.36 -2.11 12.21
CA PHE A 94 -10.31 -1.13 11.94
C PHE A 94 -9.41 -1.55 10.76
N PRO A 95 -8.88 -2.80 10.69
CA PRO A 95 -8.22 -3.29 9.48
C PRO A 95 -9.09 -3.22 8.23
N LEU A 96 -10.38 -3.56 8.33
CA LEU A 96 -11.32 -3.46 7.21
C LEU A 96 -11.53 -2.02 6.72
N LEU A 97 -11.64 -1.05 7.63
CA LEU A 97 -11.70 0.36 7.26
C LEU A 97 -10.44 0.80 6.52
N VAL A 98 -9.27 0.40 7.02
CA VAL A 98 -7.98 0.68 6.38
C VAL A 98 -7.91 0.04 4.99
N LEU A 99 -8.51 -1.14 4.78
CA LEU A 99 -8.67 -1.77 3.47
C LEU A 99 -9.61 -1.06 2.53
N ALA A 100 -10.77 -0.62 3.00
CA ALA A 100 -11.67 0.16 2.16
C ALA A 100 -10.99 1.46 1.69
N ILE A 101 -10.29 2.15 2.59
CA ILE A 101 -9.53 3.37 2.29
C ILE A 101 -8.38 3.07 1.32
N GLY A 102 -7.58 2.04 1.60
CA GLY A 102 -6.46 1.63 0.76
C GLY A 102 -6.88 1.26 -0.67
N THR A 103 -7.97 0.49 -0.81
CA THR A 103 -8.53 0.13 -2.11
C THR A 103 -9.02 1.36 -2.87
N GLY A 104 -9.70 2.29 -2.19
CA GLY A 104 -10.15 3.55 -2.79
C GLY A 104 -9.00 4.41 -3.31
N ILE A 105 -7.94 4.57 -2.51
CA ILE A 105 -6.73 5.30 -2.91
C ILE A 105 -6.05 4.59 -4.08
N SER A 106 -5.96 3.26 -4.05
CA SER A 106 -5.31 2.47 -5.08
C SER A 106 -6.03 2.52 -6.43
N LEU A 107 -7.37 2.53 -6.41
CA LEU A 107 -8.20 2.74 -7.60
C LEU A 107 -8.00 4.14 -8.17
N ARG A 108 -8.02 5.17 -7.32
CA ARG A 108 -7.77 6.55 -7.74
C ARG A 108 -6.38 6.72 -8.36
N ALA A 109 -5.35 6.18 -7.70
CA ALA A 109 -3.97 6.23 -8.18
C ALA A 109 -3.77 5.58 -9.56
N ARG A 110 -4.65 4.65 -9.97
CA ARG A 110 -4.65 4.09 -11.34
C ARG A 110 -5.15 5.07 -12.39
N PHE A 111 -6.09 5.94 -12.05
CA PHE A 111 -6.59 6.97 -12.97
C PHE A 111 -5.65 8.19 -13.03
N ASP A 112 -4.84 8.39 -11.99
CA ASP A 112 -3.85 9.47 -11.90
C ASP A 112 -2.49 9.12 -12.58
N GLU A 113 -2.16 7.83 -12.84
CA GLU A 113 -0.88 7.32 -13.43
C GLU A 113 -0.99 6.76 -14.87
#